data_AF-A0A7J4LA87-F1
#
_entry.id   AF-A0A7J4LA87-F1
#
_cell.length_a   1.000
_cell.length_b   1.000
_cell.length_c   1.000
_cell.angle_alpha   90.00
_cell.angle_beta   90.00
_cell.angle_gamma   90.00
#
_symmetry.space_group_name_H-M   'P 1'
#
loop_
_entity.id
_entity.type
_entity.pdbx_description
1 polymer ?
#
loop_
_entity_poly.entity_id
_entity_poly.type
_entity_poly.pdbx_seq_one_letter_code
_entity_poly.pdbx_strand_id
1 'polypeptide(L)'
;ASIHFEIEGDFEEKDNLVSSLKNIKTVNYVGLYHTFEEIWGKRVIIIGGGAQVAQVAMGAINEADRHNIRGDRISVDTIPLVGEDTIADAVNAVSRTHRSSILVLAGSLMGGRITKEVEQLKREDIPVISLNMAGSVPKVCDLVVTDPIQAGTFAVMHIADSAKFDINRVKGKKF
;
A
#
# COMPACT_ATOMS: atom_id res chain seq x y z
N ALA A 1 -0.33 -4.40 27.88
CA ALA A 1 -0.05 -3.84 26.55
C ALA A 1 0.51 -4.96 25.67
N SER A 2 0.23 -4.94 24.37
CA SER A 2 0.94 -5.78 23.40
C SER A 2 2.04 -4.94 22.76
N ILE A 3 3.26 -5.46 22.69
CA ILE A 3 4.40 -4.79 22.08
C ILE A 3 4.97 -5.75 21.04
N HIS A 4 5.17 -5.25 19.82
CA HIS A 4 5.75 -6.01 18.71
C HIS A 4 7.00 -5.30 18.23
N PHE A 5 8.04 -6.08 17.94
CA PHE A 5 9.30 -5.62 17.39
C PHE A 5 9.66 -6.49 16.19
N GLU A 6 10.09 -5.85 15.11
CA GLU A 6 10.86 -6.49 14.04
C GLU A 6 12.31 -6.05 14.22
N ILE A 7 13.21 -7.00 14.41
CA ILE A 7 14.60 -6.75 14.78
C ILE A 7 15.48 -7.33 13.68
N GLU A 8 16.33 -6.50 13.10
CA GLU A 8 17.38 -6.93 12.18
C GLU A 8 18.68 -7.17 12.98
N GLY A 9 19.33 -8.31 12.79
CA GLY A 9 20.55 -8.66 13.51
C GLY A 9 20.94 -10.12 13.36
N ASP A 10 22.03 -10.52 14.02
CA ASP A 10 22.48 -11.92 14.02
C ASP A 10 21.62 -12.75 14.99
N PHE A 11 20.96 -13.79 14.46
CA PHE A 11 19.89 -14.51 15.15
C PHE A 11 20.38 -15.69 16.00
N GLU A 12 21.70 -15.92 16.10
CA GLU A 12 22.27 -16.95 16.99
C GLU A 12 21.93 -16.69 18.48
N GLU A 13 21.61 -15.45 18.85
CA GLU A 13 21.21 -15.07 20.23
C GLU A 13 19.69 -14.96 20.45
N LYS A 14 18.84 -15.34 19.48
CA LYS A 14 17.38 -15.17 19.61
C LYS A 14 16.81 -15.80 20.88
N ASP A 15 17.33 -16.96 21.27
CA ASP A 15 16.88 -17.69 22.45
C ASP A 15 17.31 -16.98 23.75
N ASN A 16 18.47 -16.32 23.74
CA ASN A 16 18.96 -15.49 24.84
C ASN A 16 18.10 -14.23 25.00
N LEU A 17 17.74 -13.57 23.89
CA LEU A 17 16.84 -12.42 23.91
C LEU A 17 15.47 -12.78 24.49
N VAL A 18 14.87 -13.86 24.00
CA VAL A 18 13.57 -14.35 24.48
C VAL A 18 13.64 -14.69 25.98
N SER A 19 14.69 -15.38 26.40
CA SER A 19 14.89 -15.74 27.81
C SER A 19 15.05 -14.51 28.70
N SER A 20 15.80 -13.51 28.24
CA SER A 20 15.99 -12.24 28.95
C SER A 20 14.69 -11.47 29.10
N LEU A 21 13.87 -11.40 28.04
CA LEU A 21 12.55 -10.76 28.10
C LEU A 21 11.59 -11.48 29.04
N LYS A 22 11.60 -12.82 29.06
CA LYS A 22 10.78 -13.63 29.98
C LYS A 22 11.13 -13.42 31.46
N ASN A 23 12.36 -13.02 31.76
CA ASN A 23 12.80 -12.75 33.15
C ASN A 23 12.32 -11.40 33.70
N ILE A 24 11.76 -10.53 32.85
CA ILE A 24 11.20 -9.25 33.29
C ILE A 24 9.85 -9.52 33.99
N LYS A 25 9.74 -9.18 35.28
CA LYS A 25 8.57 -9.48 36.14
C LYS A 25 7.21 -9.05 35.56
N THR A 26 7.18 -8.00 34.75
CA THR A 26 5.95 -7.44 34.16
C THR A 26 5.60 -8.03 32.79
N VAL A 27 6.43 -8.92 32.25
CA VAL A 27 6.22 -9.57 30.95
C VAL A 27 5.46 -10.88 31.16
N ASN A 28 4.24 -10.93 30.63
CA ASN A 28 3.38 -12.11 30.78
C ASN A 28 3.64 -13.18 29.71
N TYR A 29 4.09 -12.77 28.52
CA TYR A 29 4.29 -13.65 27.38
C TYR A 29 5.34 -13.09 26.42
N VAL A 30 6.15 -13.98 25.84
CA VAL A 30 7.10 -13.66 24.77
C VAL A 30 6.96 -14.74 23.69
N GLY A 31 6.70 -14.32 22.46
CA GLY A 31 6.58 -15.20 21.29
C GLY A 31 7.45 -14.67 20.15
N LEU A 32 8.06 -15.60 19.40
CA LEU A 32 8.72 -15.31 18.14
C LEU A 32 7.73 -15.56 17.01
N TYR A 33 7.64 -14.62 16.08
CA TYR A 33 6.72 -14.67 14.96
C TYR A 33 7.46 -14.28 13.68
N HIS A 34 6.91 -14.71 12.55
CA HIS A 34 7.28 -14.17 11.25
C HIS A 34 6.99 -12.67 11.19
N THR A 35 7.79 -11.94 10.39
CA THR A 35 7.57 -10.50 10.19
C THR A 35 6.26 -10.25 9.46
N PHE A 36 5.74 -9.02 9.56
CA PHE A 36 4.61 -8.61 8.75
C PHE A 36 4.93 -8.66 7.27
N GLU A 37 6.18 -8.45 6.86
CA GLU A 37 6.58 -8.58 5.46
C GLU A 37 6.55 -10.04 4.99
N GLU A 38 6.98 -11.00 5.80
CA GLU A 38 6.93 -12.43 5.44
C GLU A 38 5.49 -12.96 5.28
N ILE A 39 4.55 -12.45 6.06
CA ILE A 39 3.15 -12.93 6.05
C ILE A 39 2.25 -12.09 5.14
N TRP A 40 2.32 -10.76 5.27
CA TRP A 40 1.42 -9.81 4.58
C TRP A 40 2.10 -9.05 3.45
N GLY A 41 3.43 -9.04 3.40
CA GLY A 41 4.25 -8.45 2.35
C GLY A 41 3.94 -6.99 2.03
N LYS A 42 4.12 -6.62 0.76
CA LYS A 42 3.89 -5.26 0.27
C LYS A 42 2.40 -4.94 0.27
N ARG A 43 2.04 -3.67 0.38
CA ARG A 43 0.65 -3.25 0.49
C ARG A 43 0.24 -2.29 -0.62
N VAL A 44 -0.85 -2.64 -1.30
CA VAL A 44 -1.62 -1.72 -2.14
C VAL A 44 -2.64 -1.01 -1.26
N ILE A 45 -2.66 0.32 -1.29
CA ILE A 45 -3.68 1.12 -0.60
C ILE A 45 -4.64 1.72 -1.62
N ILE A 46 -5.95 1.62 -1.37
CA ILE A 46 -6.99 2.15 -2.26
C ILE A 46 -7.89 3.11 -1.48
N ILE A 47 -7.99 4.36 -1.95
CA ILE A 47 -8.78 5.42 -1.31
C ILE A 47 -9.71 6.08 -2.33
N GLY A 48 -10.96 6.33 -1.93
CA GLY A 48 -11.89 7.17 -2.68
C GLY A 48 -13.36 6.75 -2.57
N GLY A 49 -14.14 6.92 -3.63
CA GLY A 49 -15.56 6.61 -3.64
C GLY A 49 -15.82 5.10 -3.55
N GLY A 50 -16.74 4.65 -2.69
CA GLY A 50 -16.92 3.24 -2.36
C GLY A 50 -17.13 2.31 -3.56
N ALA A 51 -17.88 2.74 -4.58
CA ALA A 51 -18.09 1.96 -5.79
C ALA A 51 -16.79 1.78 -6.59
N GLN A 52 -16.04 2.87 -6.83
CA GLN A 52 -14.77 2.82 -7.55
C GLN A 52 -13.71 2.04 -6.75
N VAL A 53 -13.63 2.26 -5.44
CA VAL A 53 -12.73 1.52 -4.53
C VAL A 53 -12.98 0.02 -4.65
N ALA A 54 -14.23 -0.44 -4.64
CA ALA A 54 -14.56 -1.85 -4.77
C ALA A 54 -14.11 -2.46 -6.12
N GLN A 55 -14.26 -1.70 -7.22
CA GLN A 55 -13.82 -2.15 -8.54
C GLN A 55 -12.29 -2.26 -8.65
N VAL A 56 -11.56 -1.28 -8.12
CA VAL A 56 -10.09 -1.34 -8.05
C VAL A 56 -9.64 -2.51 -7.17
N ALA A 57 -10.29 -2.68 -6.01
CA ALA A 57 -9.99 -3.77 -5.09
C ALA A 57 -10.17 -5.13 -5.76
N MET A 58 -11.22 -5.33 -6.57
CA MET A 58 -11.43 -6.57 -7.31
C MET A 58 -10.25 -6.90 -8.24
N GLY A 59 -9.77 -5.92 -9.01
CA GLY A 59 -8.63 -6.12 -9.90
C GLY A 59 -7.32 -6.37 -9.15
N ALA A 60 -7.11 -5.65 -8.05
CA ALA A 60 -5.93 -5.82 -7.20
C ALA A 60 -5.94 -7.18 -6.50
N ILE A 61 -7.05 -7.59 -5.88
CA ILE A 61 -7.16 -8.89 -5.19
C ILE A 61 -6.92 -10.05 -6.16
N ASN A 62 -7.56 -10.02 -7.33
CA ASN A 62 -7.41 -11.08 -8.33
C ASN A 62 -5.95 -11.24 -8.80
N GLU A 63 -5.24 -10.13 -9.00
CA GLU A 63 -3.84 -10.18 -9.40
C GLU A 63 -2.92 -10.55 -8.22
N ALA A 64 -3.20 -10.04 -7.02
CA ALA A 64 -2.44 -10.35 -5.82
C ALA A 64 -2.52 -11.85 -5.51
N ASP A 65 -3.69 -12.47 -5.59
CA ASP A 65 -3.86 -13.92 -5.37
C ASP A 65 -3.00 -14.75 -6.31
N ARG A 66 -2.95 -14.37 -7.60
CA ARG A 66 -2.12 -15.04 -8.60
C ARG A 66 -0.63 -14.98 -8.26
N HIS A 67 -0.17 -13.82 -7.79
CA HIS A 67 1.21 -13.59 -7.38
C HIS A 67 1.53 -14.29 -6.05
N ASN A 68 0.62 -14.22 -5.08
CA ASN A 68 0.78 -14.76 -3.74
C ASN A 68 0.91 -16.28 -3.70
N ILE A 69 0.19 -17.00 -4.58
CA ILE A 69 0.33 -18.47 -4.70
C ILE A 69 1.71 -18.87 -5.23
N ARG A 70 2.44 -17.96 -5.90
CA ARG A 70 3.77 -18.20 -6.48
C ARG A 70 4.93 -17.73 -5.62
N GLY A 71 4.66 -17.23 -4.43
CA GLY A 71 5.68 -16.86 -3.43
C GLY A 71 5.78 -15.37 -3.14
N ASP A 72 5.17 -14.50 -3.95
CA ASP A 72 5.03 -13.09 -3.56
C ASP A 72 4.12 -12.97 -2.31
N ARG A 73 4.18 -11.81 -1.65
CA ARG A 73 3.24 -11.45 -0.58
C ARG A 73 2.78 -10.02 -0.82
N ILE A 74 1.51 -9.89 -1.17
CA ILE A 74 0.86 -8.62 -1.50
C ILE A 74 -0.51 -8.59 -0.84
N SER A 75 -0.73 -7.57 -0.03
CA SER A 75 -2.01 -7.25 0.61
C SER A 75 -2.68 -6.05 -0.07
N VAL A 76 -4.02 -6.02 0.00
CA VAL A 76 -4.84 -4.94 -0.56
C VAL A 76 -5.70 -4.35 0.54
N ASP A 77 -5.40 -3.11 0.91
CA ASP A 77 -6.09 -2.38 1.96
C ASP A 77 -6.92 -1.27 1.33
N THR A 78 -8.17 -1.13 1.78
CA THR A 78 -9.10 -0.17 1.18
C THR A 78 -9.81 0.64 2.25
N ILE A 79 -10.09 1.90 1.94
CA ILE A 79 -10.96 2.74 2.76
C ILE A 79 -11.82 3.66 1.86
N PRO A 80 -13.15 3.55 1.91
CA PRO A 80 -14.02 4.46 1.18
C PRO A 80 -14.10 5.81 1.91
N LEU A 81 -13.67 6.88 1.26
CA LEU A 81 -13.64 8.25 1.80
C LEU A 81 -14.13 9.26 0.77
N VAL A 82 -14.76 10.32 1.24
CA VAL A 82 -15.20 11.47 0.45
C VAL A 82 -14.84 12.77 1.16
N GLY A 83 -14.78 13.87 0.40
CA GLY A 83 -14.37 15.18 0.90
C GLY A 83 -12.87 15.44 0.69
N GLU A 84 -12.54 16.65 0.28
CA GLU A 84 -11.17 17.03 -0.10
C GLU A 84 -10.18 16.84 1.06
N ASP A 85 -10.48 17.42 2.22
CA ASP A 85 -9.58 17.36 3.39
C ASP A 85 -9.45 15.95 3.95
N THR A 86 -10.56 15.20 4.05
CA THR A 86 -10.55 13.81 4.53
C THR A 86 -9.68 12.92 3.64
N ILE A 87 -9.80 13.05 2.32
CA ILE A 87 -8.97 12.28 1.39
C ILE A 87 -7.51 12.76 1.47
N ALA A 88 -7.27 14.07 1.55
CA ALA A 88 -5.93 14.62 1.69
C ALA A 88 -5.21 14.09 2.96
N ASP A 89 -5.88 14.09 4.11
CA ASP A 89 -5.36 13.54 5.36
C ASP A 89 -5.06 12.05 5.25
N ALA A 90 -5.92 11.30 4.53
CA ALA A 90 -5.70 9.88 4.30
C ALA A 90 -4.52 9.61 3.36
N VAL A 91 -4.37 10.39 2.28
CA VAL A 91 -3.20 10.32 1.37
C VAL A 91 -1.92 10.64 2.13
N ASN A 92 -1.93 11.68 2.97
CA ASN A 92 -0.79 12.02 3.82
C ASN A 92 -0.41 10.88 4.78
N ALA A 93 -1.39 10.11 5.26
CA ALA A 93 -1.15 8.99 6.17
C ALA A 93 -0.53 7.76 5.51
N VAL A 94 -0.59 7.66 4.17
CA VAL A 94 -0.04 6.52 3.42
C VAL A 94 1.46 6.36 3.66
N SER A 95 2.23 7.44 3.75
CA SER A 95 3.68 7.31 3.85
C SER A 95 4.19 6.76 5.18
N ARG A 96 3.45 7.00 6.26
CA ARG A 96 3.71 6.41 7.58
C ARG A 96 2.98 5.07 7.79
N THR A 97 2.30 4.56 6.77
CA THR A 97 1.65 3.25 6.84
C THR A 97 2.66 2.16 6.50
N HIS A 98 3.02 1.36 7.50
CA HIS A 98 4.01 0.29 7.35
C HIS A 98 3.70 -0.65 6.17
N ARG A 99 4.71 -0.92 5.33
CA ARG A 99 4.65 -1.72 4.08
C ARG A 99 3.84 -1.12 2.93
N SER A 100 3.37 0.13 3.05
CA SER A 100 2.72 0.80 1.91
C SER A 100 3.70 0.92 0.74
N SER A 101 3.32 0.36 -0.41
CA SER A 101 4.18 0.32 -1.60
C SER A 101 3.58 1.02 -2.80
N ILE A 102 2.26 1.27 -2.80
CA ILE A 102 1.56 1.96 -3.87
C ILE A 102 0.18 2.44 -3.40
N LEU A 103 -0.24 3.61 -3.90
CA LEU A 103 -1.58 4.15 -3.68
C LEU A 103 -2.39 4.18 -4.99
N VAL A 104 -3.66 3.79 -4.91
CA VAL A 104 -4.65 4.01 -5.97
C VAL A 104 -5.76 4.95 -5.48
N LEU A 105 -5.92 6.08 -6.19
CA LEU A 105 -6.99 7.05 -5.97
C LEU A 105 -8.17 6.75 -6.90
N ALA A 106 -9.29 6.34 -6.30
CA ALA A 106 -10.45 5.81 -6.98
C ALA A 106 -11.67 6.74 -6.81
N GLY A 107 -11.90 7.65 -7.75
CA GLY A 107 -13.01 8.59 -7.69
C GLY A 107 -13.38 9.19 -9.04
N SER A 108 -14.38 10.07 -9.04
CA SER A 108 -14.85 10.80 -10.23
C SER A 108 -14.37 12.25 -10.30
N LEU A 109 -13.98 12.85 -9.16
CA LEU A 109 -13.43 14.19 -9.06
C LEU A 109 -12.51 14.28 -7.83
N MET A 110 -11.24 14.59 -8.03
CA MET A 110 -10.30 14.89 -6.94
C MET A 110 -9.32 16.01 -7.35
N GLY A 111 -9.05 16.94 -6.43
CA GLY A 111 -8.19 18.08 -6.68
C GLY A 111 -7.77 18.80 -5.40
N GLY A 112 -7.29 20.03 -5.55
CA GLY A 112 -7.01 20.91 -4.41
C GLY A 112 -5.92 20.36 -3.50
N ARG A 113 -6.20 20.27 -2.20
CA ARG A 113 -5.28 19.74 -1.18
C ARG A 113 -4.85 18.31 -1.47
N ILE A 114 -5.74 17.46 -2.01
CA ILE A 114 -5.39 16.07 -2.39
C ILE A 114 -4.22 16.08 -3.39
N THR A 115 -4.21 16.99 -4.35
CA THR A 115 -3.12 17.13 -5.33
C THR A 115 -1.79 17.43 -4.65
N LYS A 116 -1.78 18.30 -3.63
CA LYS A 116 -0.56 18.64 -2.88
C LYS A 116 -0.02 17.45 -2.09
N GLU A 117 -0.90 16.70 -1.44
CA GLU A 117 -0.52 15.50 -0.68
C GLU A 117 -0.03 14.38 -1.59
N VAL A 118 -0.61 14.22 -2.79
CA VAL A 118 -0.10 13.27 -3.80
C VAL A 118 1.32 13.65 -4.24
N GLU A 119 1.59 14.93 -4.50
CA GLU A 119 2.94 15.38 -4.84
C GLU A 119 3.94 15.13 -3.70
N GLN A 120 3.53 15.32 -2.45
CA GLN A 120 4.37 15.01 -1.29
C GLN A 120 4.63 13.52 -1.17
N LEU A 121 3.58 12.69 -1.25
CA LEU A 121 3.67 11.24 -1.14
C LEU A 121 4.64 10.64 -2.17
N LYS A 122 4.64 11.19 -3.38
CA LYS A 122 5.56 10.79 -4.45
C LYS A 122 7.03 11.14 -4.17
N ARG A 123 7.31 12.17 -3.37
CA ARG A 123 8.68 12.47 -2.93
C ARG A 123 9.18 11.48 -1.88
N GLU A 124 8.29 10.70 -1.28
CA GLU A 124 8.57 9.63 -0.34
C GLU A 124 8.60 8.26 -1.07
N ASP A 125 8.82 8.28 -2.40
CA ASP A 125 8.95 7.12 -3.29
C ASP A 125 7.74 6.16 -3.32
N ILE A 126 6.56 6.64 -2.92
CA ILE A 126 5.32 5.87 -3.05
C ILE A 126 4.62 6.27 -4.36
N PRO A 127 4.57 5.38 -5.38
CA PRO A 127 3.90 5.64 -6.64
C PRO A 127 2.39 5.78 -6.44
N VAL A 128 1.77 6.63 -7.26
CA VAL A 128 0.33 6.89 -7.20
C VAL A 128 -0.33 6.66 -8.56
N ILE A 129 -1.32 5.77 -8.59
CA ILE A 129 -2.25 5.59 -9.71
C ILE A 129 -3.52 6.38 -9.42
N SER A 130 -4.03 7.12 -10.39
CA SER A 130 -5.39 7.70 -10.33
C SER A 130 -6.29 7.08 -11.38
N LEU A 131 -7.57 6.95 -11.07
CA LEU A 131 -8.56 6.77 -12.13
C LEU A 131 -8.62 8.00 -13.04
N ASN A 132 -9.05 7.81 -14.29
CA ASN A 132 -9.33 8.91 -15.21
C ASN A 132 -10.56 9.69 -14.73
N MET A 133 -10.31 10.71 -13.91
CA MET A 133 -11.32 11.49 -13.19
C MET A 133 -11.18 12.99 -13.46
N ALA A 134 -12.18 13.77 -13.06
CA ALA A 134 -12.09 15.23 -13.09
C ALA A 134 -11.15 15.77 -11.99
N GLY A 135 -10.70 17.02 -12.15
CA GLY A 135 -9.86 17.71 -11.17
C GLY A 135 -8.37 17.66 -11.49
N SER A 136 -7.55 18.04 -10.50
CA SER A 136 -6.10 18.21 -10.67
C SER A 136 -5.28 16.97 -10.31
N VAL A 137 -5.83 16.00 -9.56
CA VAL A 137 -5.10 14.79 -9.14
C VAL A 137 -4.52 13.99 -10.30
N PRO A 138 -5.25 13.70 -11.40
CA PRO A 138 -4.67 12.92 -12.51
C PRO A 138 -3.48 13.56 -13.21
N LYS A 139 -3.24 14.87 -13.01
CA LYS A 139 -2.10 15.57 -13.60
C LYS A 139 -0.80 15.34 -12.84
N VAL A 140 -0.88 14.93 -11.57
CA VAL A 140 0.29 14.76 -10.68
C VAL A 140 0.58 13.30 -10.34
N CYS A 141 -0.34 12.37 -10.62
CA CYS A 141 -0.13 10.93 -10.44
C CYS A 141 0.89 10.36 -11.45
N ASP A 142 1.46 9.20 -11.13
CA ASP A 142 2.45 8.51 -11.99
C ASP A 142 1.78 7.83 -13.19
N LEU A 143 0.56 7.33 -12.98
CA LEU A 143 -0.23 6.66 -14.00
C LEU A 143 -1.71 7.05 -13.88
N VAL A 144 -2.36 7.25 -15.03
CA VAL A 144 -3.82 7.46 -15.10
C VAL A 144 -4.45 6.30 -15.85
N VAL A 145 -5.42 5.64 -15.22
CA VAL A 145 -6.08 4.44 -15.79
C VAL A 145 -7.59 4.65 -15.82
N THR A 146 -8.22 4.37 -16.94
CA THR A 146 -9.67 4.57 -17.12
C THR A 146 -10.47 3.44 -16.51
N ASP A 147 -10.04 2.19 -16.73
CA ASP A 147 -10.71 1.02 -16.17
C ASP A 147 -10.26 0.78 -14.72
N PRO A 148 -11.18 0.79 -13.73
CA PRO A 148 -10.80 0.63 -12.33
C PRO A 148 -10.24 -0.75 -12.02
N ILE A 149 -10.73 -1.80 -12.67
CA ILE A 149 -10.22 -3.17 -12.45
C ILE A 149 -8.76 -3.24 -12.90
N GLN A 150 -8.46 -2.74 -14.10
CA GLN A 150 -7.09 -2.66 -14.63
C GLN A 150 -6.18 -1.81 -13.74
N ALA A 151 -6.69 -0.71 -13.16
CA ALA A 151 -5.90 0.11 -12.23
C ALA A 151 -5.42 -0.71 -11.02
N GLY A 152 -6.29 -1.56 -10.47
CA GLY A 152 -5.93 -2.48 -9.39
C GLY A 152 -4.90 -3.52 -9.82
N THR A 153 -5.08 -4.10 -11.00
CA THR A 153 -4.12 -5.06 -11.58
C THR A 153 -2.75 -4.42 -11.78
N PHE A 154 -2.66 -3.22 -12.37
CA PHE A 154 -1.40 -2.51 -12.55
C PHE A 154 -0.73 -2.14 -11.24
N ALA A 155 -1.50 -1.83 -10.19
CA ALA A 155 -0.94 -1.55 -8.88
C ALA A 155 -0.17 -2.76 -8.33
N VAL A 156 -0.78 -3.95 -8.42
CA VAL A 156 -0.14 -5.20 -7.97
C VAL A 156 1.03 -5.57 -8.85
N MET A 157 0.85 -5.55 -10.18
CA MET A 157 1.93 -5.90 -11.11
C MET A 157 3.15 -4.98 -10.95
N HIS A 158 2.98 -3.75 -10.47
CA HIS A 158 4.10 -2.85 -10.24
C HIS A 158 4.95 -3.24 -9.04
N ILE A 159 4.32 -3.72 -7.96
CA ILE A 159 5.00 -4.02 -6.69
C ILE A 159 5.42 -5.50 -6.57
N ALA A 160 4.87 -6.36 -7.43
CA ALA A 160 5.24 -7.77 -7.49
C ALA A 160 6.64 -7.97 -8.08
N ASP A 161 7.51 -8.67 -7.34
CA ASP A 161 8.90 -8.91 -7.77
C ASP A 161 8.97 -9.86 -8.98
N SER A 162 7.96 -10.70 -9.16
CA SER A 162 7.85 -11.63 -10.29
C SER A 162 7.27 -11.00 -11.57
N ALA A 163 6.76 -9.76 -11.51
CA ALA A 163 6.19 -9.07 -12.66
C ALA A 163 7.23 -8.19 -13.39
N LYS A 164 7.08 -8.05 -14.71
CA LYS A 164 7.94 -7.17 -15.53
C LYS A 164 7.42 -5.73 -15.65
N PHE A 165 6.19 -5.49 -15.20
CA PHE A 165 5.55 -4.20 -15.33
C PHE A 165 6.13 -3.22 -14.31
N ASP A 166 6.42 -2.01 -14.76
CA ASP A 166 6.97 -0.95 -13.94
C ASP A 166 6.37 0.37 -14.39
N ILE A 167 5.66 1.05 -13.47
CA ILE A 167 5.00 2.33 -13.73
C ILE A 167 6.00 3.37 -14.22
N ASN A 168 7.25 3.32 -13.76
CA ASN A 168 8.29 4.27 -14.16
C ASN A 168 8.60 4.19 -15.67
N ARG A 169 8.35 3.05 -16.31
CA ARG A 169 8.54 2.86 -17.76
C ARG A 169 7.38 3.41 -18.61
N VAL A 170 6.24 3.70 -17.98
CA VAL A 170 5.02 4.19 -18.63
C VAL A 170 4.50 5.49 -18.01
N LYS A 171 5.34 6.17 -17.24
CA LYS A 171 4.99 7.37 -16.48
C LYS A 171 4.38 8.45 -17.39
N GLY A 172 3.26 9.02 -16.96
CA GLY A 172 2.53 10.06 -17.70
C GLY A 172 1.66 9.57 -18.87
N LYS A 173 1.64 8.27 -19.16
CA LYS A 173 0.69 7.69 -20.12
C LYS A 173 -0.70 7.53 -19.48
N LYS A 174 -1.72 7.49 -20.34
CA LYS A 174 -3.10 7.18 -19.98
C LYS A 174 -3.49 5.85 -20.62
N PHE A 175 -4.16 4.99 -19.84
CA PHE A 175 -4.66 3.68 -20.28
C PHE A 175 -6.18 3.61 -20.11
#